data_AF-A0A4Y2DLB7-F1
#
_entry.id   AF-A0A4Y2DLB7-F1
#
_cell.length_a   1.000
_cell.length_b   1.000
_cell.length_c   1.000
_cell.angle_alpha   90.00
_cell.angle_beta   90.00
_cell.angle_gamma   90.00
#
_symmetry.space_group_name_H-M   'P 1'
#
loop_
_entity.id
_entity.type
_entity.pdbx_description
1 polymer ?
#
loop_
_entity_poly.entity_id
_entity_poly.type
_entity_poly.pdbx_seq_one_letter_code
_entity_poly.pdbx_strand_id
1 'polypeptide(L)'
;MQPTPHQHKLFIQLSRKFRRSSPALTRGKHHIGADLNGRNTLNTLWGYRSNDNRDKDILDFILANNLNIINKPDALPTFKRNNSVGWPDLTLCSQSLIDSSINWDVLEEISLSDHRYIETTIASTVANKIYKIYKARHRNHLRFLNILGKDIFHLERKIKAARNSGELNNATIELQTLIIYACNKSFKIKKQLLITKPNWWTEQLEIHKKKVRALRRRAQRAQEIERQARYQVFKKEKAKYKRHNKQARNMGWRKFCSAASHPYGKQYKARSENQIFHLKSRTY
;
A
#
# COMPACT_ATOMS: atom_id res chain seq x y z
N MET A 1 -28.35 4.21 3.58
CA MET A 1 -27.64 3.14 4.30
C MET A 1 -26.80 3.79 5.38
N GLN A 2 -27.22 3.67 6.63
CA GLN A 2 -26.50 4.17 7.81
C GLN A 2 -25.17 3.41 7.99
N PRO A 3 -24.17 3.99 8.68
CA PRO A 3 -22.90 3.31 8.96
C PRO A 3 -23.10 1.99 9.70
N THR A 4 -22.37 0.95 9.31
CA THR A 4 -22.23 -0.21 10.19
C THR A 4 -21.33 0.19 11.38
N PRO A 5 -21.66 -0.20 12.62
CA PRO A 5 -20.92 0.17 13.84
C PRO A 5 -19.41 -0.12 13.80
N HIS A 6 -18.99 -1.06 12.94
CA HIS A 6 -17.60 -1.46 12.78
C HIS A 6 -16.74 -0.41 12.05
N GLN A 7 -17.29 0.31 11.07
CA GLN A 7 -16.51 1.27 10.26
C GLN A 7 -16.22 2.56 11.05
N HIS A 8 -17.18 3.03 11.85
CA HIS A 8 -17.01 4.19 12.73
C HIS A 8 -15.99 3.91 13.85
N LYS A 9 -15.99 2.68 14.41
CA LYS A 9 -14.94 2.23 15.35
C LYS A 9 -13.54 2.25 14.72
N LEU A 10 -13.41 1.86 13.45
CA LEU A 10 -12.12 1.85 12.74
C LEU A 10 -11.56 3.27 12.56
N PHE A 11 -12.43 4.22 12.22
CA PHE A 11 -12.08 5.64 12.09
C PHE A 11 -11.65 6.27 13.43
N ILE A 12 -12.39 6.00 14.51
CA ILE A 12 -12.03 6.41 15.87
C ILE A 12 -10.69 5.78 16.29
N GLN A 13 -10.43 4.53 15.91
CA GLN A 13 -9.20 3.84 16.26
C GLN A 13 -7.99 4.37 15.46
N LEU A 14 -8.18 4.70 14.18
CA LEU A 14 -7.18 5.39 13.33
C LEU A 14 -6.84 6.76 13.90
N SER A 15 -7.85 7.58 14.21
CA SER A 15 -7.62 8.92 14.76
C SER A 15 -6.96 8.89 16.13
N ARG A 16 -7.31 7.94 17.02
CA ARG A 16 -6.63 7.75 18.30
C ARG A 16 -5.17 7.29 18.13
N LYS A 17 -4.88 6.39 17.18
CA LYS A 17 -3.50 5.98 16.87
C LYS A 17 -2.69 7.14 16.30
N PHE A 18 -3.29 7.93 15.41
CA PHE A 18 -2.62 9.09 14.81
C PHE A 18 -2.27 10.14 15.88
N ARG A 19 -3.23 10.51 16.74
CA ARG A 19 -3.01 11.44 17.86
C ARG A 19 -1.99 10.95 18.89
N ARG A 20 -1.95 9.63 19.18
CA ARG A 20 -0.94 9.05 20.08
C ARG A 20 0.48 9.03 19.50
N SER A 21 0.64 9.21 18.19
CA SER A 21 1.93 9.17 17.48
C SER A 21 2.51 10.58 17.20
N SER A 22 1.90 11.62 17.77
CA SER A 22 1.87 13.00 17.27
C SER A 22 3.22 13.68 16.96
N PRO A 23 4.30 13.58 17.75
CA PRO A 23 5.50 14.38 17.44
C PRO A 23 6.23 13.90 16.17
N ALA A 24 6.22 12.59 15.90
CA ALA A 24 6.92 12.01 14.75
C ALA A 24 6.08 12.07 13.46
N LEU A 25 4.75 12.08 13.59
CA LEU A 25 3.82 12.16 12.45
C LEU A 25 3.45 13.61 12.04
N THR A 26 3.78 14.60 12.84
CA THR A 26 3.53 16.02 12.49
C THR A 26 4.66 16.65 11.69
N ARG A 27 5.89 16.09 11.75
CA ARG A 27 7.07 16.59 11.01
C ARG A 27 7.47 15.74 9.81
N GLY A 28 6.83 14.59 9.59
CA GLY A 28 7.19 13.66 8.53
C GLY A 28 6.43 13.89 7.21
N LYS A 29 6.99 13.33 6.14
CA LYS A 29 6.29 13.14 4.86
C LYS A 29 5.37 11.91 5.00
N HIS A 30 4.07 12.11 4.83
CA HIS A 30 3.06 11.07 5.01
C HIS A 30 2.17 10.96 3.78
N HIS A 31 1.83 9.72 3.40
CA HIS A 31 0.90 9.40 2.32
C HIS A 31 -0.05 8.30 2.81
N ILE A 32 -1.35 8.54 2.72
CA ILE A 32 -2.40 7.71 3.31
C ILE A 32 -3.45 7.44 2.24
N GLY A 33 -3.64 6.17 1.86
CA GLY A 33 -4.78 5.76 1.03
C GLY A 33 -5.78 4.98 1.86
N ALA A 34 -7.07 5.34 1.79
CA ALA A 34 -8.12 4.68 2.55
C ALA A 34 -9.46 4.69 1.81
N ASP A 35 -10.17 3.55 1.84
CA ASP A 35 -11.60 3.48 1.53
C ASP A 35 -12.39 4.00 2.75
N LEU A 36 -12.82 5.25 2.68
CA LEU A 36 -13.54 5.90 3.77
C LEU A 36 -15.05 5.82 3.59
N ASN A 37 -15.54 5.38 2.43
CA ASN A 37 -16.96 5.40 2.09
C ASN A 37 -17.63 6.77 2.34
N GLY A 38 -16.88 7.85 2.21
CA GLY A 38 -17.39 9.22 2.18
C GLY A 38 -18.02 9.46 0.82
N ARG A 39 -19.32 9.71 0.80
CA ARG A 39 -20.10 9.74 -0.45
C ARG A 39 -19.87 11.01 -1.22
N ASN A 40 -19.69 12.11 -0.51
CA ASN A 40 -19.59 13.44 -1.09
C ASN A 40 -18.37 14.22 -0.60
N THR A 41 -17.41 13.62 0.12
CA THR A 41 -16.26 14.36 0.68
C THR A 41 -15.52 15.23 -0.33
N LEU A 42 -15.40 14.79 -1.59
CA LEU A 42 -14.90 15.61 -2.68
C LEU A 42 -15.90 16.73 -2.99
N ASN A 43 -17.17 16.41 -3.28
CA ASN A 43 -18.22 17.35 -3.65
C ASN A 43 -18.53 18.43 -2.58
N THR A 44 -18.42 18.11 -1.29
CA THR A 44 -18.60 19.01 -0.16
C THR A 44 -17.49 20.06 -0.09
N LEU A 45 -16.24 19.68 -0.41
CA LEU A 45 -15.12 20.62 -0.51
C LEU A 45 -15.33 21.64 -1.66
N TRP A 46 -16.10 21.25 -2.68
CA TRP A 46 -16.48 22.07 -3.82
C TRP A 46 -17.81 22.83 -3.64
N GLY A 47 -18.35 22.89 -2.42
CA GLY A 47 -19.49 23.75 -2.07
C GLY A 47 -20.88 23.09 -2.14
N TYR A 48 -20.98 21.79 -2.36
CA TYR A 48 -22.27 21.08 -2.31
C TYR A 48 -22.64 20.69 -0.88
N ARG A 49 -23.88 21.01 -0.44
CA ARG A 49 -24.38 20.61 0.88
C ARG A 49 -24.50 19.10 0.96
N SER A 50 -23.59 18.43 1.68
CA SER A 50 -23.79 17.05 2.09
C SER A 50 -24.36 17.00 3.52
N ASN A 51 -25.47 16.28 3.67
CA ASN A 51 -26.10 16.00 4.96
C ASN A 51 -25.50 14.73 5.62
N ASP A 52 -24.35 14.24 5.16
CA ASP A 52 -23.75 13.02 5.69
C ASP A 52 -22.75 13.36 6.81
N ASN A 53 -23.07 12.96 8.05
CA ASN A 53 -22.19 13.14 9.20
C ASN A 53 -20.81 12.51 8.99
N ARG A 54 -20.71 11.46 8.14
CA ARG A 54 -19.43 10.84 7.84
C ARG A 54 -18.50 11.76 7.04
N ASP A 55 -19.03 12.50 6.06
CA ASP A 55 -18.22 13.40 5.25
C ASP A 55 -17.66 14.53 6.12
N LYS A 56 -18.45 15.01 7.10
CA LYS A 56 -18.02 15.99 8.11
C LYS A 56 -16.91 15.44 9.00
N ASP A 57 -17.11 14.25 9.57
CA ASP A 57 -16.09 13.60 10.41
C ASP A 57 -14.75 13.43 9.67
N ILE A 58 -14.81 13.03 8.39
CA ILE A 58 -13.61 12.88 7.55
C ILE A 58 -12.94 14.24 7.34
N LEU A 59 -13.70 15.28 7.02
CA LEU A 59 -13.17 16.62 6.81
C LEU A 59 -12.51 17.18 8.08
N ASP A 60 -13.18 17.05 9.23
CA ASP A 60 -12.65 17.46 10.53
C ASP A 60 -11.35 16.73 10.86
N PHE A 61 -11.24 15.44 10.54
CA PHE A 61 -10.00 14.69 10.70
C PHE A 61 -8.88 15.21 9.78
N ILE A 62 -9.19 15.51 8.52
CA ILE A 62 -8.20 16.04 7.57
C ILE A 62 -7.66 17.39 8.07
N LEU A 63 -8.56 18.29 8.45
CA LEU A 63 -8.22 19.62 8.94
C LEU A 63 -7.44 19.56 10.27
N ALA A 64 -7.91 18.78 11.25
CA ALA A 64 -7.26 18.68 12.56
C ALA A 64 -5.85 18.06 12.51
N ASN A 65 -5.45 17.44 11.40
CA ASN A 65 -4.15 16.79 11.23
C ASN A 65 -3.31 17.43 10.12
N ASN A 66 -3.68 18.60 9.59
CA ASN A 66 -3.00 19.31 8.51
C ASN A 66 -2.68 18.38 7.31
N LEU A 67 -3.66 17.57 6.92
CA LEU A 67 -3.58 16.69 5.76
C LEU A 67 -4.24 17.34 4.56
N ASN A 68 -3.83 16.93 3.37
CA ASN A 68 -4.35 17.41 2.10
C ASN A 68 -4.91 16.25 1.28
N ILE A 69 -6.01 16.48 0.58
CA ILE A 69 -6.57 15.53 -0.38
C ILE A 69 -5.85 15.69 -1.72
N ILE A 70 -5.34 14.61 -2.29
CA ILE A 70 -4.65 14.63 -3.60
C ILE A 70 -5.47 14.01 -4.73
N ASN A 71 -6.67 13.52 -4.44
CA ASN A 71 -7.61 13.04 -5.45
C ASN A 71 -7.90 14.17 -6.46
N LYS A 72 -7.81 13.86 -7.76
CA LYS A 72 -8.15 14.80 -8.82
C LYS A 72 -9.67 14.89 -9.02
N PRO A 73 -10.24 16.10 -9.20
CA PRO A 73 -11.69 16.28 -9.34
C PRO A 73 -12.26 15.67 -10.62
N ASP A 74 -11.47 15.63 -11.70
CA ASP A 74 -11.82 15.09 -13.02
C ASP A 74 -11.51 13.59 -13.16
N ALA A 75 -11.02 12.95 -12.11
CA ALA A 75 -10.64 11.55 -12.17
C ALA A 75 -11.83 10.60 -12.33
N LEU A 76 -11.54 9.46 -12.96
CA LEU A 76 -12.48 8.37 -13.07
C LEU A 76 -12.98 7.94 -11.68
N PRO A 77 -14.23 7.43 -11.56
CA PRO A 77 -14.76 6.95 -10.30
C PRO A 77 -13.96 5.77 -9.77
N THR A 78 -13.55 5.84 -8.50
CA THR A 78 -12.78 4.79 -7.83
C THR A 78 -13.63 3.55 -7.57
N PHE A 79 -14.96 3.69 -7.55
CA PHE A 79 -15.92 2.60 -7.42
C PHE A 79 -16.95 2.61 -8.56
N LYS A 80 -17.19 1.44 -9.17
CA LYS A 80 -18.26 1.25 -10.15
C LYS A 80 -18.84 -0.16 -10.09
N ARG A 81 -20.12 -0.25 -9.72
CA ARG A 81 -20.92 -1.49 -9.72
C ARG A 81 -22.24 -1.26 -10.44
N ASN A 82 -22.43 -1.88 -11.60
CA ASN A 82 -23.61 -1.66 -12.45
C ASN A 82 -23.83 -0.17 -12.72
N ASN A 83 -24.94 0.40 -12.25
CA ASN A 83 -25.29 1.81 -12.36
C ASN A 83 -24.80 2.65 -11.17
N SER A 84 -24.30 2.02 -10.11
CA SER A 84 -23.74 2.72 -8.94
C SER A 84 -22.29 3.12 -9.22
N VAL A 85 -22.01 4.41 -9.07
CA VAL A 85 -20.71 5.04 -9.32
C VAL A 85 -20.36 5.91 -8.13
N GLY A 86 -19.10 5.92 -7.69
CA GLY A 86 -18.67 6.76 -6.57
C GLY A 86 -17.16 6.88 -6.42
N TRP A 87 -16.74 7.73 -5.48
CA TRP A 87 -15.35 8.00 -5.11
C TRP A 87 -15.11 7.78 -3.60
N PRO A 88 -15.41 6.59 -3.05
CA PRO A 88 -15.24 6.33 -1.61
C PRO A 88 -13.78 6.25 -1.16
N ASP A 89 -12.85 6.08 -2.10
CA ASP A 89 -11.42 5.93 -1.84
C ASP A 89 -10.72 7.30 -1.87
N LEU A 90 -10.23 7.75 -0.72
CA LEU A 90 -9.46 8.99 -0.58
C LEU A 90 -7.98 8.72 -0.39
N THR A 91 -7.18 9.60 -0.97
CA THR A 91 -5.73 9.64 -0.83
C THR A 91 -5.35 10.98 -0.23
N LEU A 92 -4.68 10.93 0.92
CA LEU A 92 -4.27 12.07 1.72
C LEU A 92 -2.75 12.14 1.80
N CYS A 93 -2.20 13.34 1.87
CA CYS A 93 -0.78 13.56 2.15
C CYS A 93 -0.55 14.64 3.21
N SER A 94 0.62 14.63 3.85
CA SER A 94 1.03 15.76 4.69
C SER A 94 1.45 16.96 3.83
N GLN A 95 1.34 18.17 4.37
CA GLN A 95 1.70 19.41 3.67
C GLN A 95 3.09 19.34 3.02
N SER A 96 4.10 18.86 3.75
CA SER A 96 5.48 18.74 3.23
C SER A 96 5.67 17.79 2.04
N LEU A 97 4.69 16.92 1.76
CA LEU A 97 4.71 16.04 0.59
C LEU A 97 4.04 16.71 -0.61
N ILE A 98 3.13 17.66 -0.40
CA ILE A 98 2.43 18.33 -1.51
C ILE A 98 3.38 19.15 -2.38
N ASP A 99 4.43 19.69 -1.75
CA ASP A 99 5.48 20.43 -2.46
C ASP A 99 6.39 19.51 -3.29
N SER A 100 6.26 18.19 -3.15
CA SER A 100 6.91 17.23 -4.05
C SER A 100 6.04 16.96 -5.27
N SER A 101 6.66 16.62 -6.41
CA SER A 101 5.92 16.20 -7.59
C SER A 101 5.18 14.89 -7.31
N ILE A 102 3.88 15.00 -7.03
CA ILE A 102 2.96 13.87 -6.86
C ILE A 102 2.08 13.79 -8.11
N ASN A 103 2.11 12.65 -8.79
CA ASN A 103 1.08 12.31 -9.76
C ASN A 103 0.10 11.32 -9.11
N TRP A 104 -1.19 11.59 -9.28
CA TRP A 104 -2.26 10.73 -8.80
C TRP A 104 -3.26 10.48 -9.92
N ASP A 105 -3.64 9.22 -10.15
CA ASP A 105 -4.64 8.90 -11.16
C ASP A 105 -5.40 7.60 -10.84
N VAL A 106 -6.61 7.50 -11.39
CA VAL A 106 -7.44 6.30 -11.32
C VAL A 106 -7.26 5.50 -12.60
N LEU A 107 -6.56 4.39 -12.45
CA LEU A 107 -6.16 3.52 -13.53
C LEU A 107 -7.34 2.92 -14.30
N GLU A 108 -7.19 2.87 -15.62
CA GLU A 108 -8.14 2.26 -16.54
C GLU A 108 -8.07 0.73 -16.55
N GLU A 109 -7.09 0.15 -15.86
CA GLU A 109 -6.86 -1.27 -15.74
C GLU A 109 -8.12 -2.00 -15.27
N ILE A 110 -8.36 -3.19 -15.83
CA ILE A 110 -9.50 -4.00 -15.41
C ILE A 110 -9.17 -4.60 -14.06
N SER A 111 -9.77 -4.00 -13.05
CA SER A 111 -9.96 -4.61 -11.76
C SER A 111 -11.04 -5.71 -11.86
N LEU A 112 -10.80 -6.82 -11.16
CA LEU A 112 -11.81 -7.87 -10.93
C LEU A 112 -12.65 -7.59 -9.68
N SER A 113 -12.50 -6.41 -9.09
CA SER A 113 -13.33 -5.80 -8.05
C SER A 113 -14.25 -4.74 -8.66
N ASP A 114 -15.20 -4.27 -7.86
CA ASP A 114 -15.99 -3.08 -8.17
C ASP A 114 -15.19 -1.78 -7.94
N HIS A 115 -14.09 -1.84 -7.17
CA HIS A 115 -13.11 -0.74 -7.05
C HIS A 115 -12.14 -0.72 -8.21
N ARG A 116 -11.61 0.45 -8.55
CA ARG A 116 -10.53 0.67 -9.53
C ARG A 116 -9.19 0.78 -8.82
N TYR A 117 -8.13 0.57 -9.58
CA TYR A 117 -6.79 0.83 -9.06
C TYR A 117 -6.56 2.34 -9.01
N ILE A 118 -5.93 2.79 -7.94
CA ILE A 118 -5.41 4.14 -7.79
C ILE A 118 -3.90 4.02 -7.90
N GLU A 119 -3.31 4.79 -8.81
CA GLU A 119 -1.87 4.93 -8.94
C GLU A 119 -1.46 6.27 -8.35
N THR A 120 -0.41 6.23 -7.53
CA THR A 120 0.22 7.44 -7.02
C THR A 120 1.72 7.31 -7.19
N THR A 121 2.31 8.29 -7.86
CA THR A 121 3.75 8.40 -8.09
C THR A 121 4.24 9.59 -7.31
N ILE A 122 5.23 9.40 -6.45
CA ILE A 122 5.79 10.45 -5.61
C ILE A 122 7.26 10.59 -5.98
N ALA A 123 7.66 11.75 -6.48
CA ALA A 123 9.06 12.03 -6.73
C ALA A 123 9.82 12.13 -5.40
N SER A 124 10.77 11.22 -5.19
CA SER A 124 11.62 11.21 -3.99
C SER A 124 13.08 11.39 -4.40
N THR A 125 13.74 12.39 -3.80
CA THR A 125 15.19 12.57 -3.85
C THR A 125 15.92 11.62 -2.90
N VAL A 126 15.20 10.98 -1.99
CA VAL A 126 15.77 10.02 -1.03
C VAL A 126 15.87 8.67 -1.72
N ALA A 127 17.09 8.15 -1.84
CA ALA A 127 17.34 6.79 -2.30
C ALA A 127 16.50 5.80 -1.48
N ASN A 128 15.86 4.84 -2.14
CA ASN A 128 15.05 3.81 -1.51
C ASN A 128 15.84 3.12 -0.39
N LYS A 129 15.56 3.49 0.88
CA LYS A 129 16.18 2.86 2.05
C LYS A 129 15.53 1.50 2.25
N ILE A 130 16.02 0.51 1.52
CA ILE A 130 15.67 -0.89 1.77
C ILE A 130 16.33 -1.28 3.10
N TYR A 131 15.53 -1.32 4.17
CA TYR A 131 16.00 -1.80 5.46
C TYR A 131 16.38 -3.28 5.36
N LYS A 132 17.64 -3.59 5.67
CA LYS A 132 18.13 -4.97 5.77
C LYS A 132 17.40 -5.67 6.91
N ILE A 133 16.70 -6.76 6.61
CA ILE A 133 16.08 -7.61 7.63
C ILE A 133 17.06 -8.72 7.98
N TYR A 134 17.59 -8.72 9.20
CA TYR A 134 18.51 -9.74 9.68
C TYR A 134 17.78 -10.97 10.22
N LYS A 135 18.30 -12.18 9.97
CA LYS A 135 17.80 -13.42 10.58
C LYS A 135 18.33 -13.57 12.00
N ALA A 136 17.75 -12.82 12.94
CA ALA A 136 18.20 -12.76 14.33
C ALA A 136 18.18 -14.13 15.03
N ARG A 137 17.23 -15.03 14.72
CA ARG A 137 17.13 -16.38 15.33
C ARG A 137 18.31 -17.34 15.04
N HIS A 138 19.30 -16.94 14.26
CA HIS A 138 20.51 -17.74 14.07
C HIS A 138 21.36 -17.64 15.34
N ARG A 139 22.02 -18.72 15.79
CA ARG A 139 22.86 -18.82 17.01
C ARG A 139 24.09 -17.87 17.07
N ASN A 140 24.10 -16.79 16.31
CA ASN A 140 25.23 -15.87 16.14
C ASN A 140 25.12 -14.61 17.03
N HIS A 141 24.20 -14.58 18.00
CA HIS A 141 24.09 -13.47 18.94
C HIS A 141 25.38 -13.24 19.72
N LEU A 142 26.08 -14.30 20.14
CA LEU A 142 27.38 -14.19 20.82
C LEU A 142 28.42 -13.50 19.93
N ARG A 143 28.45 -13.81 18.64
CA ARG A 143 29.34 -13.12 17.69
C ARG A 143 29.00 -11.64 17.56
N PHE A 144 27.71 -11.30 17.56
CA PHE A 144 27.25 -9.90 17.55
C PHE A 144 27.70 -9.15 18.80
N LEU A 145 27.46 -9.73 19.98
CA LEU A 145 27.86 -9.15 21.26
C LEU A 145 29.39 -8.99 21.35
N ASN A 146 30.16 -9.97 20.87
CA ASN A 146 31.62 -9.88 20.86
C ASN A 146 32.15 -8.79 19.93
N ILE A 147 31.48 -8.49 18.82
CA ILE A 147 31.88 -7.40 17.93
C ILE A 147 31.47 -6.06 18.54
N LEU A 148 30.23 -5.96 19.03
CA LEU A 148 29.71 -4.72 19.62
C LEU A 148 30.48 -4.34 20.89
N GLY A 149 30.77 -5.33 21.75
CA GLY A 149 31.41 -5.15 23.05
C GLY A 149 32.83 -4.59 22.99
N LYS A 150 33.54 -4.71 21.86
CA LYS A 150 34.87 -4.14 21.68
C LYS A 150 34.86 -2.61 21.74
N ASP A 151 33.86 -2.00 21.13
CA ASP A 151 33.82 -0.55 20.90
C ASP A 151 32.71 0.14 21.72
N ILE A 152 31.85 -0.63 22.42
CA ILE A 152 30.70 -0.08 23.15
C ILE A 152 31.12 0.85 24.30
N PHE A 153 32.19 0.52 25.02
CA PHE A 153 32.69 1.32 26.13
C PHE A 153 33.22 2.68 25.68
N HIS A 154 33.84 2.73 24.50
CA HIS A 154 34.31 3.98 23.91
C HIS A 154 33.14 4.89 23.51
N LEU A 155 32.08 4.30 22.93
CA LEU A 155 30.85 5.02 22.61
C LEU A 155 30.12 5.53 23.86
N GLU A 156 30.04 4.71 24.91
CA GLU A 156 29.44 5.12 26.18
C GLU A 156 30.16 6.34 26.78
N ARG A 157 31.50 6.34 26.74
CA ARG A 157 32.31 7.50 27.16
C ARG A 157 32.02 8.74 26.30
N LYS A 158 31.95 8.59 24.97
CA LYS A 158 31.63 9.70 24.06
C LYS A 158 30.24 10.29 24.34
N ILE A 159 29.24 9.44 24.59
CA ILE A 159 27.88 9.89 24.91
C ILE A 159 27.87 10.65 26.25
N LYS A 160 28.54 10.14 27.28
CA LYS A 160 28.63 10.81 28.59
C LYS A 160 29.40 12.12 28.53
N ALA A 161 30.40 12.21 27.66
CA ALA A 161 31.24 13.40 27.51
C ALA A 161 30.63 14.47 26.59
N ALA A 162 29.57 14.17 25.83
CA ALA A 162 28.98 15.08 24.87
C ALA A 162 28.38 16.31 25.56
N ARG A 163 28.76 17.50 25.11
CA ARG A 163 28.34 18.78 25.70
C ARG A 163 27.30 19.53 24.88
N ASN A 164 27.07 19.09 23.65
CA ASN A 164 26.13 19.71 22.72
C ASN A 164 25.44 18.68 21.83
N SER A 165 24.42 19.13 21.11
CA SER A 165 23.61 18.30 20.21
C SER A 165 24.41 17.74 19.03
N GLY A 166 25.45 18.44 18.56
CA GLY A 166 26.32 17.99 17.47
C GLY A 166 27.15 16.78 17.87
N GLU A 167 27.82 16.84 19.02
CA GLU A 167 28.60 15.73 19.58
C GLU A 167 27.73 14.51 19.88
N LEU A 168 26.52 14.73 20.44
CA LEU A 168 25.57 13.66 20.70
C LEU A 168 25.07 13.00 19.39
N ASN A 169 24.79 13.80 18.35
CA ASN A 169 24.42 13.28 17.03
C ASN A 169 25.55 12.45 16.42
N ASN A 170 26.81 12.92 16.51
CA ASN A 170 27.97 12.17 16.03
C ASN A 170 28.12 10.83 16.75
N ALA A 171 28.05 10.82 18.09
CA ALA A 171 28.09 9.59 18.87
C ALA A 171 26.95 8.62 18.49
N THR A 172 25.75 9.16 18.19
CA THR A 172 24.60 8.36 17.74
C THR A 172 24.84 7.76 16.34
N ILE A 173 25.42 8.51 15.41
CA ILE A 173 25.77 8.03 14.07
C ILE A 173 26.82 6.92 14.16
N GLU A 174 27.84 7.08 15.01
CA GLU A 174 28.86 6.06 15.25
C GLU A 174 28.24 4.78 15.84
N LEU A 175 27.37 4.92 16.85
CA LEU A 175 26.65 3.78 17.45
C LEU A 175 25.79 3.04 16.41
N GLN A 176 25.02 3.76 15.59
CA GLN A 176 24.23 3.16 14.52
C GLN A 176 25.11 2.40 13.52
N THR A 177 26.24 3.00 13.14
CA THR A 177 27.20 2.39 12.20
C THR A 177 27.79 1.12 12.77
N LEU A 178 28.19 1.13 14.05
CA LEU A 178 28.71 -0.04 14.75
C LEU A 178 27.68 -1.16 14.85
N ILE A 179 26.43 -0.84 15.21
CA ILE A 179 25.34 -1.82 15.28
C ILE A 179 25.10 -2.45 13.90
N ILE A 180 25.04 -1.64 12.84
CA ILE A 180 24.86 -2.12 11.46
C ILE A 180 26.04 -3.01 11.04
N TYR A 181 27.27 -2.61 11.37
CA TYR A 181 28.48 -3.40 11.11
C TYR A 181 28.44 -4.76 11.82
N ALA A 182 28.19 -4.78 13.12
CA ALA A 182 28.09 -5.99 13.93
C ALA A 182 26.96 -6.90 13.41
N CYS A 183 25.82 -6.33 13.03
CA CYS A 183 24.72 -7.07 12.41
C CYS A 183 25.12 -7.71 11.07
N ASN A 184 25.79 -6.97 10.19
CA ASN A 184 26.24 -7.48 8.88
C ASN A 184 27.25 -8.63 9.01
N LYS A 185 28.12 -8.59 10.03
CA LYS A 185 29.12 -9.64 10.29
C LYS A 185 28.54 -10.87 10.99
N SER A 186 27.48 -10.69 11.77
CA SER A 186 26.95 -11.74 12.65
C SER A 186 25.74 -12.45 12.07
N PHE A 187 24.85 -11.73 11.40
CA PHE A 187 23.57 -12.25 10.95
C PHE A 187 23.50 -12.38 9.44
N LYS A 188 22.88 -13.48 8.98
CA LYS A 188 22.50 -13.61 7.57
C LYS A 188 21.37 -12.62 7.26
N ILE A 189 21.52 -11.86 6.19
CA ILE A 189 20.47 -10.98 5.67
C ILE A 189 19.38 -11.85 5.03
N LYS A 190 18.12 -11.58 5.37
CA LYS A 190 16.98 -12.18 4.69
C LYS A 190 16.95 -11.62 3.27
N LYS A 191 17.10 -12.49 2.27
CA LYS A 191 16.84 -12.12 0.87
C LYS A 191 15.41 -11.57 0.81
N GLN A 192 15.29 -10.31 0.41
CA GLN A 192 13.99 -9.76 0.09
C GLN A 192 13.48 -10.49 -1.14
N LEU A 193 12.27 -11.03 -1.04
CA LEU A 193 11.62 -11.60 -2.21
C LEU A 193 11.37 -10.43 -3.16
N LEU A 194 12.07 -10.42 -4.29
CA LEU A 194 11.67 -9.61 -5.43
C LEU A 194 10.24 -10.03 -5.78
N ILE A 195 9.39 -9.06 -6.12
CA ILE A 195 8.03 -9.35 -6.58
C ILE A 195 8.18 -10.09 -7.90
N THR A 196 8.13 -11.42 -7.83
CA THR A 196 8.06 -12.25 -9.02
C THR A 196 6.61 -12.30 -9.47
N LYS A 197 6.42 -12.41 -10.79
CA LYS A 197 5.09 -12.71 -11.32
C LYS A 197 4.58 -13.97 -10.59
N PRO A 198 3.32 -13.98 -10.16
CA PRO A 198 2.78 -15.13 -9.48
C PRO A 198 2.95 -16.37 -10.35
N ASN A 199 3.18 -17.53 -9.74
CA ASN A 199 3.39 -18.80 -10.45
C ASN A 199 2.22 -19.24 -11.35
N TRP A 200 1.06 -18.60 -11.22
CA TRP A 200 -0.15 -18.85 -12.01
C TRP A 200 -0.39 -17.81 -13.10
N TRP A 201 0.41 -16.73 -13.16
CA TRP A 201 0.29 -15.73 -14.21
C TRP A 201 0.89 -16.26 -15.50
N THR A 202 0.12 -16.22 -16.58
CA THR A 202 0.55 -16.70 -17.90
C THR A 202 0.45 -15.58 -18.92
N GLU A 203 1.20 -15.69 -20.00
CA GLU A 203 1.09 -14.77 -21.14
C GLU A 203 -0.32 -14.72 -21.72
N GLN A 204 -1.01 -15.86 -21.77
CA GLN A 204 -2.41 -15.95 -22.22
C GLN A 204 -3.36 -15.11 -21.35
N LEU A 205 -3.14 -15.05 -20.03
CA LEU A 205 -3.92 -14.16 -19.15
C LEU A 205 -3.61 -12.69 -19.42
N GLU A 206 -2.36 -12.35 -19.73
CA GLU A 206 -1.98 -10.98 -20.08
C GLU A 206 -2.61 -10.55 -21.41
N ILE A 207 -2.58 -11.42 -22.43
CA ILE A 207 -3.23 -11.19 -23.72
C ILE A 207 -4.73 -10.98 -23.53
N HIS A 208 -5.38 -11.85 -22.77
CA HIS A 208 -6.82 -11.73 -22.50
C HIS A 208 -7.14 -10.45 -21.71
N LYS A 209 -6.33 -10.08 -20.71
CA LYS A 209 -6.46 -8.81 -19.98
C LYS A 209 -6.37 -7.60 -20.93
N LYS A 210 -5.37 -7.58 -21.84
CA LYS A 210 -5.23 -6.53 -22.87
C LYS A 210 -6.44 -6.48 -23.81
N LYS A 211 -6.95 -7.64 -24.25
CA LYS A 211 -8.15 -7.76 -25.09
C LYS A 211 -9.38 -7.14 -24.41
N VAL A 212 -9.67 -7.53 -23.17
CA VAL A 212 -10.82 -6.97 -22.44
C VAL A 212 -10.65 -5.48 -22.22
N ARG A 213 -9.42 -4.97 -21.96
CA ARG A 213 -9.15 -3.53 -21.83
C ARG A 213 -9.45 -2.78 -23.12
N ALA A 214 -9.02 -3.32 -24.27
CA ALA A 214 -9.31 -2.74 -25.57
C ALA A 214 -10.81 -2.71 -25.88
N LEU A 215 -11.54 -3.80 -25.58
CA LEU A 215 -12.99 -3.86 -25.74
C LEU A 215 -13.71 -2.83 -24.88
N ARG A 216 -13.26 -2.62 -23.63
CA ARG A 216 -13.82 -1.57 -22.75
C ARG A 216 -13.64 -0.18 -23.36
N ARG A 217 -12.43 0.16 -23.78
CA ARG A 217 -12.11 1.46 -24.38
C ARG A 217 -12.87 1.71 -25.68
N ARG A 218 -13.13 0.67 -26.48
CA ARG A 218 -13.99 0.76 -27.67
C ARG A 218 -15.46 0.98 -27.30
N ALA A 219 -15.97 0.28 -26.30
CA ALA A 219 -17.35 0.46 -25.84
C ALA A 219 -17.58 1.86 -25.24
N GLN A 220 -16.62 2.39 -24.47
CA GLN A 220 -16.69 3.74 -23.87
C GLN A 220 -16.72 4.86 -24.92
N ARG A 221 -15.97 4.71 -26.02
CA ARG A 221 -15.89 5.70 -27.11
C ARG A 221 -16.97 5.55 -28.17
N ALA A 222 -17.80 4.51 -28.09
CA ALA A 222 -18.84 4.26 -29.07
C ALA A 222 -20.00 5.25 -28.93
N GLN A 223 -20.63 5.55 -30.07
CA GLN A 223 -21.90 6.26 -30.14
C GLN A 223 -23.00 5.46 -29.42
N GLU A 224 -24.02 6.16 -28.92
CA GLU A 224 -25.09 5.61 -28.08
C GLU A 224 -25.73 4.35 -28.67
N ILE A 225 -26.01 4.37 -29.97
CA ILE A 225 -26.65 3.29 -30.74
C ILE A 225 -25.86 1.97 -30.63
N GLU A 226 -24.54 2.03 -30.78
CA GLU A 226 -23.68 0.84 -30.75
C GLU A 226 -23.13 0.51 -29.36
N ARG A 227 -23.18 1.49 -28.44
CA ARG A 227 -22.56 1.40 -27.11
C ARG A 227 -23.06 0.20 -26.35
N GLN A 228 -24.37 -0.06 -26.38
CA GLN A 228 -24.97 -1.19 -25.67
C GLN A 228 -24.47 -2.54 -26.21
N ALA A 229 -24.49 -2.73 -27.53
CA ALA A 229 -24.00 -3.95 -28.16
C ALA A 229 -22.51 -4.20 -27.86
N ARG A 230 -21.68 -3.16 -27.97
CA ARG A 230 -20.24 -3.24 -27.64
C ARG A 230 -20.00 -3.53 -26.16
N TYR A 231 -20.83 -3.00 -25.25
CA TYR A 231 -20.78 -3.36 -23.83
C TYR A 231 -21.15 -4.81 -23.56
N GLN A 232 -22.09 -5.40 -24.30
CA GLN A 232 -22.41 -6.83 -24.16
C GLN A 232 -21.21 -7.71 -24.55
N VAL A 233 -20.53 -7.38 -25.66
CA VAL A 233 -19.29 -8.06 -26.06
C VAL A 233 -18.22 -7.95 -24.98
N PHE A 234 -18.00 -6.74 -24.46
CA PHE A 234 -17.06 -6.51 -23.35
C PHE A 234 -17.42 -7.33 -22.11
N LYS A 235 -18.70 -7.35 -21.70
CA LYS A 235 -19.17 -8.11 -20.51
C LYS A 235 -18.91 -9.60 -20.69
N LYS A 236 -19.20 -10.15 -21.87
CA LYS A 236 -18.97 -11.57 -22.21
C LYS A 236 -17.48 -11.93 -22.11
N GLU A 237 -16.60 -11.14 -22.72
CA GLU A 237 -15.15 -11.38 -22.67
C GLU A 237 -14.58 -11.14 -21.26
N LYS A 238 -15.05 -10.13 -20.52
CA LYS A 238 -14.68 -9.91 -19.11
C LYS A 238 -15.05 -11.12 -18.24
N ALA A 239 -16.22 -11.72 -18.45
CA ALA A 239 -16.65 -12.91 -17.72
C ALA A 239 -15.74 -14.12 -18.00
N LYS A 240 -15.38 -14.34 -19.27
CA LYS A 240 -14.40 -15.37 -19.66
C LYS A 240 -13.03 -15.12 -19.01
N TYR A 241 -12.52 -13.90 -19.06
CA TYR A 241 -11.27 -13.52 -18.40
C TYR A 241 -11.33 -13.79 -16.89
N LYS A 242 -12.41 -13.39 -16.21
CA LYS A 242 -12.59 -13.64 -14.77
C LYS A 242 -12.58 -15.15 -14.46
N ARG A 243 -13.22 -15.97 -15.30
CA ARG A 243 -13.22 -17.43 -15.17
C ARG A 243 -11.81 -18.00 -15.33
N HIS A 244 -11.10 -17.65 -16.40
CA HIS A 244 -9.73 -18.12 -16.64
C HIS A 244 -8.77 -17.68 -15.54
N ASN A 245 -8.88 -16.44 -15.05
CA ASN A 245 -8.08 -15.95 -13.96
C ASN A 245 -8.35 -16.72 -12.65
N LYS A 246 -9.63 -17.01 -12.34
CA LYS A 246 -10.00 -17.84 -11.17
C LYS A 246 -9.45 -19.26 -11.31
N GLN A 247 -9.58 -19.87 -12.48
CA GLN A 247 -9.04 -21.21 -12.76
C GLN A 247 -7.52 -21.25 -12.60
N ALA A 248 -6.79 -20.31 -13.19
CA ALA A 248 -5.34 -20.23 -13.09
C ALA A 248 -4.89 -20.06 -11.63
N ARG A 249 -5.51 -19.14 -10.87
CA ARG A 249 -5.24 -18.97 -9.43
C ARG A 249 -5.47 -20.26 -8.65
N ASN A 250 -6.59 -20.95 -8.90
CA ASN A 250 -6.93 -22.20 -8.22
C ASN A 250 -5.95 -23.33 -8.58
N MET A 251 -5.59 -23.47 -9.85
CA MET A 251 -4.62 -24.47 -10.31
C MET A 251 -3.23 -24.20 -9.75
N GLY A 252 -2.79 -22.94 -9.76
CA GLY A 252 -1.51 -22.53 -9.18
C GLY A 252 -1.46 -22.77 -7.68
N TRP A 253 -2.56 -22.51 -6.96
CA TRP A 253 -2.69 -22.84 -5.54
C TRP A 253 -2.63 -24.35 -5.31
N ARG A 254 -3.42 -25.14 -6.05
CA ARG A 254 -3.40 -26.60 -5.97
C ARG A 254 -1.99 -27.15 -6.21
N LYS A 255 -1.33 -26.75 -7.30
CA LYS A 255 0.04 -27.17 -7.62
C LYS A 255 1.03 -26.80 -6.51
N PHE A 256 0.91 -25.59 -5.96
CA PHE A 256 1.75 -25.15 -4.84
C PHE A 256 1.53 -25.97 -3.56
N CYS A 257 0.28 -26.30 -3.24
CA CYS A 257 -0.11 -27.14 -2.12
C CYS A 257 0.31 -28.60 -2.31
N SER A 258 0.14 -29.19 -3.50
CA SER A 258 0.53 -30.56 -3.81
C SER A 258 2.04 -30.78 -3.73
N ALA A 259 2.85 -29.74 -3.89
CA ALA A 259 4.29 -29.79 -3.68
C ALA A 259 4.71 -29.67 -2.20
N ALA A 260 3.78 -29.79 -1.24
CA ALA A 260 4.08 -29.77 0.19
C ALA A 260 4.56 -31.13 0.67
N SER A 261 5.79 -31.17 1.19
CA SER A 261 6.30 -32.34 1.90
C SER A 261 5.94 -32.33 3.39
N HIS A 262 5.59 -31.17 3.97
CA HIS A 262 5.33 -31.00 5.39
C HIS A 262 4.03 -30.19 5.63
N PRO A 263 3.12 -30.65 6.51
CA PRO A 263 1.84 -29.97 6.79
C PRO A 263 2.00 -28.51 7.28
N TYR A 264 3.06 -28.23 8.06
CA TYR A 264 3.34 -26.89 8.62
C TYR A 264 4.45 -26.15 7.86
N GLY A 265 4.72 -26.54 6.62
CA GLY A 265 5.78 -25.97 5.79
C GLY A 265 5.45 -24.60 5.18
N LYS A 266 6.17 -24.26 4.11
CA LYS A 266 6.02 -22.99 3.36
C LYS A 266 4.57 -22.74 2.90
N GLN A 267 3.82 -23.79 2.59
CA GLN A 267 2.45 -23.71 2.11
C GLN A 267 1.47 -23.25 3.20
N TYR A 268 1.63 -23.77 4.42
CA TYR A 268 0.83 -23.38 5.58
C TYR A 268 1.06 -21.91 5.92
N LYS A 269 2.33 -21.50 5.96
CA LYS A 269 2.71 -20.10 6.22
C LYS A 269 2.20 -19.13 5.13
N ALA A 270 2.21 -19.55 3.87
CA ALA A 270 1.67 -18.74 2.78
C ALA A 270 0.17 -18.46 2.94
N ARG A 271 -0.59 -19.42 3.47
CA ARG A 271 -2.02 -19.28 3.76
C ARG A 271 -2.26 -18.32 4.94
N SER A 272 -1.49 -18.43 6.01
CA SER A 272 -1.65 -17.57 7.19
C SER A 272 -1.21 -16.12 6.96
N GLU A 273 -0.20 -15.88 6.13
CA GLU A 273 0.35 -14.54 5.90
C GLU A 273 -0.30 -13.77 4.72
N ASN A 274 -1.27 -14.37 4.00
CA ASN A 274 -1.89 -13.80 2.80
C ASN A 274 -0.87 -13.29 1.74
N GLN A 275 0.34 -13.85 1.73
CA GLN A 275 1.49 -13.26 1.04
C GLN A 275 1.61 -13.60 -0.44
N ILE A 276 0.97 -14.68 -0.93
CA ILE A 276 1.32 -15.25 -2.25
C ILE A 276 0.23 -15.04 -3.32
N PHE A 277 -1.01 -14.67 -2.96
CA PHE A 277 -2.12 -14.75 -3.94
C PHE A 277 -3.05 -13.53 -4.03
N HIS A 278 -2.79 -12.49 -3.24
CA HIS A 278 -3.41 -11.19 -3.42
C HIS A 278 -2.30 -10.21 -3.73
N LEU A 279 -2.40 -9.54 -4.88
CA LEU A 279 -1.65 -8.34 -5.19
C LEU A 279 -1.87 -7.36 -4.03
N LYS A 280 -1.00 -7.40 -3.02
CA LYS A 280 -0.87 -6.28 -2.10
C LYS A 280 -0.28 -5.17 -2.96
N SER A 281 -1.10 -4.16 -3.24
CA SER A 281 -0.62 -2.85 -3.63
C SER A 281 0.55 -2.50 -2.71
N ARG A 282 1.70 -2.24 -3.32
CA ARG A 282 2.76 -1.52 -2.64
C ARG A 282 3.11 -0.34 -3.52
N THR A 283 2.90 0.81 -2.90
CA THR A 283 3.48 2.11 -3.21
C THR A 283 4.91 1.93 -3.71
N TYR A 284 5.15 2.41 -4.93
CA TYR A 284 6.48 2.62 -5.48
C TYR A 284 7.11 3.87 -4.86
#